data_AF-A0A2E0UHP0-F1
#
_entry.id   AF-A0A2E0UHP0-F1
#
_cell.length_a   1.000
_cell.length_b   1.000
_cell.length_c   1.000
_cell.angle_alpha   90.00
_cell.angle_beta   90.00
_cell.angle_gamma   90.00
#
_symmetry.space_group_name_H-M   'P 1'
#
loop_
_entity.id
_entity.type
_entity.pdbx_description
1 polymer ?
#
loop_
_entity_poly.entity_id
_entity_poly.type
_entity_poly.pdbx_seq_one_letter_code
_entity_poly.pdbx_strand_id
1 'polypeptide(L)'
;MRYILLLGFGLLLLAGCSDDDTPTNPAPNPDLRHALNMEIGTKWVRKSISRDIDMVMVHYDSVEVTGTEDVHGETWYRLENEFGYTYYYILRDDGLWSASDTDKMPYQLYKFPVSPGESYTLERPGSEPLTVNVIDTAATVAVHAGEFLCHKYYVDCPGCGKGDTVYFSIGTGEVLVRDESTYESSYRRELYRYLGGSRESE
;
A
#
# COMPACT_ATOMS: atom_id res chain seq x y z
N MET A 1 -36.94 -35.09 -47.05
CA MET A 1 -37.11 -35.07 -45.57
C MET A 1 -35.90 -35.69 -44.88
N ARG A 2 -34.72 -35.05 -44.91
CA ARG A 2 -33.53 -35.55 -44.21
C ARG A 2 -32.58 -34.47 -43.64
N TYR A 3 -32.93 -33.18 -43.75
CA TYR A 3 -32.02 -32.08 -43.40
C TYR A 3 -32.53 -31.14 -42.29
N ILE A 4 -33.70 -31.41 -41.70
CA ILE A 4 -34.30 -30.51 -40.68
C ILE A 4 -33.85 -30.89 -39.25
N LEU A 5 -33.33 -32.10 -39.03
CA LEU A 5 -32.92 -32.59 -37.70
C LEU A 5 -31.49 -32.23 -37.30
N LEU A 6 -30.67 -31.67 -38.21
CA LEU A 6 -29.28 -31.28 -37.93
C LEU A 6 -29.12 -29.79 -37.55
N LEU A 7 -30.14 -28.95 -37.76
CA LEU A 7 -30.07 -27.53 -37.40
C LEU A 7 -30.43 -27.25 -35.91
N GLY A 8 -31.09 -28.20 -35.23
CA GLY A 8 -31.55 -28.03 -33.86
C GLY A 8 -30.48 -28.28 -32.78
N PHE A 9 -29.41 -29.01 -33.10
CA PHE A 9 -28.36 -29.37 -32.13
C PHE A 9 -27.17 -28.40 -32.12
N GLY A 10 -27.06 -27.54 -33.14
CA GLY A 10 -26.00 -26.51 -33.22
C GLY A 10 -26.28 -25.26 -32.39
N LEU A 11 -27.54 -24.99 -32.01
CA LEU A 11 -27.91 -23.80 -31.24
C LEU A 11 -27.82 -23.98 -29.72
N LEU A 12 -27.65 -25.23 -29.23
CA LEU A 12 -27.60 -25.54 -27.79
C LEU A 12 -26.18 -25.52 -27.21
N LEU A 13 -25.15 -25.25 -28.03
CA LEU A 13 -23.74 -25.20 -27.60
C LEU A 13 -23.20 -23.78 -27.37
N LEU A 14 -24.04 -22.73 -27.49
CA LEU A 14 -23.63 -21.34 -27.23
C LEU A 14 -24.16 -20.78 -25.89
N ALA A 15 -24.80 -21.59 -25.06
CA ALA A 15 -25.42 -21.16 -23.80
C ALA A 15 -24.74 -21.73 -22.54
N GLY A 16 -23.45 -22.08 -22.61
CA GLY A 16 -22.77 -22.72 -21.49
C GLY A 16 -21.28 -22.42 -21.46
N CYS A 17 -20.93 -21.18 -21.07
CA CYS A 17 -19.70 -20.80 -20.37
C CYS A 17 -19.81 -19.30 -20.05
N SER A 18 -20.66 -18.93 -19.10
CA SER A 18 -20.36 -17.75 -18.28
C SER A 18 -19.91 -18.29 -16.92
N ASP A 19 -18.73 -18.89 -16.90
CA ASP A 19 -17.92 -18.89 -15.68
C ASP A 19 -17.46 -17.43 -15.48
N ASP A 20 -18.43 -16.55 -15.18
CA ASP A 20 -18.19 -15.28 -14.50
C ASP A 20 -18.03 -15.60 -13.00
N ASP A 21 -17.13 -16.54 -12.71
CA ASP A 21 -16.37 -16.56 -11.47
C ASP A 21 -15.21 -15.54 -11.61
N THR A 22 -15.47 -14.40 -12.27
CA THR A 22 -14.63 -13.23 -12.03
C THR A 22 -14.82 -12.92 -10.55
N PRO A 23 -13.75 -12.90 -9.74
CA PRO A 23 -13.86 -12.53 -8.34
C PRO A 23 -14.55 -11.17 -8.28
N THR A 24 -15.82 -11.14 -7.85
CA THR A 24 -16.48 -9.88 -7.58
C THR A 24 -15.77 -9.28 -6.40
N ASN A 25 -14.86 -8.34 -6.68
CA ASN A 25 -14.21 -7.55 -5.67
C ASN A 25 -15.28 -7.04 -4.70
N PRO A 26 -15.05 -7.15 -3.37
CA PRO A 26 -15.96 -6.57 -2.41
C PRO A 26 -16.18 -5.11 -2.80
N ALA A 27 -17.45 -4.70 -2.89
CA ALA A 27 -17.79 -3.31 -3.14
C ALA A 27 -17.01 -2.43 -2.14
N PRO A 28 -16.53 -1.24 -2.54
CA PRO A 28 -15.80 -0.34 -1.65
C PRO A 28 -16.58 -0.23 -0.33
N ASN A 29 -16.03 -0.79 0.75
CA ASN A 29 -16.69 -0.75 2.04
C ASN A 29 -16.71 0.72 2.47
N PRO A 30 -17.90 1.35 2.63
CA PRO A 30 -17.97 2.74 3.04
C PRO A 30 -17.44 2.96 4.47
N ASP A 31 -17.27 1.89 5.25
CA ASP A 31 -16.68 1.98 6.58
C ASP A 31 -15.15 1.83 6.52
N LEU A 32 -14.50 2.97 6.32
CA LEU A 32 -13.05 3.10 6.34
C LEU A 32 -12.42 2.71 7.67
N ARG A 33 -13.21 2.55 8.75
CA ARG A 33 -12.74 2.00 10.03
C ARG A 33 -12.27 0.55 9.94
N HIS A 34 -12.60 -0.13 8.83
CA HIS A 34 -12.10 -1.47 8.52
C HIS A 34 -11.10 -1.46 7.36
N ALA A 35 -10.56 -0.29 6.98
CA ALA A 35 -9.63 -0.18 5.87
C ALA A 35 -8.28 -0.84 6.12
N LEU A 36 -7.99 -1.23 7.36
CA LEU A 36 -6.86 -2.09 7.70
C LEU A 36 -7.24 -2.99 8.89
N ASN A 37 -6.85 -4.26 8.85
CA ASN A 37 -7.03 -5.15 9.99
C ASN A 37 -6.02 -4.83 11.11
N MET A 38 -6.36 -3.94 12.03
CA MET A 38 -5.46 -3.52 13.11
C MET A 38 -5.50 -4.45 14.35
N GLU A 39 -5.99 -5.69 14.23
CA GLU A 39 -5.96 -6.64 15.34
C GLU A 39 -4.52 -7.01 15.72
N ILE A 40 -4.21 -7.06 17.03
CA ILE A 40 -2.90 -7.47 17.54
C ILE A 40 -2.57 -8.89 17.03
N GLY A 41 -1.35 -9.06 16.51
CA GLY A 41 -0.88 -10.28 15.86
C GLY A 41 -1.14 -10.31 14.34
N THR A 42 -1.87 -9.33 13.80
CA THR A 42 -1.99 -9.18 12.34
C THR A 42 -0.63 -8.83 11.76
N LYS A 43 -0.24 -9.56 10.71
CA LYS A 43 1.02 -9.38 9.99
C LYS A 43 0.76 -9.11 8.52
N TRP A 44 1.41 -8.08 8.00
CA TRP A 44 1.40 -7.74 6.58
C TRP A 44 2.78 -7.94 5.99
N VAL A 45 2.80 -8.29 4.71
CA VAL A 45 4.03 -8.45 3.93
C VAL A 45 3.89 -7.58 2.69
N ARG A 46 4.83 -6.65 2.52
CA ARG A 46 4.91 -5.82 1.32
C ARG A 46 6.04 -6.28 0.42
N LYS A 47 5.82 -6.20 -0.88
CA LYS A 47 6.90 -6.35 -1.87
C LYS A 47 7.45 -4.98 -2.20
N SER A 48 8.77 -4.85 -2.23
CA SER A 48 9.43 -3.61 -2.59
C SER A 48 10.39 -3.85 -3.74
N ILE A 49 10.25 -3.06 -4.80
CA ILE A 49 11.07 -3.14 -6.00
C ILE A 49 11.85 -1.84 -6.10
N SER A 50 13.16 -1.97 -6.29
CA SER A 50 14.02 -0.82 -6.49
C SER A 50 15.00 -1.07 -7.61
N ARG A 51 15.28 -0.02 -8.39
CA ARG A 51 16.28 -0.07 -9.45
C ARG A 51 17.58 0.57 -8.97
N ASP A 52 18.67 -0.14 -9.19
CA ASP A 52 20.03 0.38 -9.21
C ASP A 52 20.55 0.26 -10.64
N ILE A 53 21.61 0.98 -10.99
CA ILE A 53 22.11 1.27 -12.35
C ILE A 53 21.87 0.12 -13.35
N ASP A 54 22.30 -1.09 -12.99
CA ASP A 54 22.18 -2.28 -13.83
C ASP A 54 21.36 -3.41 -13.20
N MET A 55 20.71 -3.17 -12.05
CA MET A 55 20.09 -4.23 -11.25
C MET A 55 18.72 -3.84 -10.71
N VAL A 56 17.77 -4.77 -10.81
CA VAL A 56 16.49 -4.68 -10.10
C VAL A 56 16.60 -5.50 -8.83
N MET A 57 16.52 -4.83 -7.68
CA MET A 57 16.42 -5.47 -6.38
C MET A 57 14.96 -5.64 -5.99
N VAL A 58 14.62 -6.84 -5.54
CA VAL A 58 13.30 -7.17 -4.98
C VAL A 58 13.52 -7.61 -3.54
N HIS A 59 12.85 -6.94 -2.61
CA HIS A 59 12.82 -7.32 -1.20
C HIS A 59 11.39 -7.46 -0.72
N TYR A 60 11.21 -8.23 0.35
CA TYR A 60 9.94 -8.39 1.03
C TYR A 60 10.18 -7.92 2.46
N ASP A 61 9.39 -6.94 2.90
CA ASP A 61 9.39 -6.50 4.28
C ASP A 61 8.11 -7.00 4.95
N SER A 62 8.20 -7.33 6.22
CA SER A 62 7.01 -7.60 7.03
C SER A 62 6.84 -6.65 8.20
N VAL A 63 5.59 -6.33 8.52
CA VAL A 63 5.20 -5.50 9.66
C VAL A 63 4.04 -6.15 10.40
N GLU A 64 4.11 -6.16 11.73
CA GLU A 64 3.15 -6.82 12.62
C GLU A 64 2.58 -5.83 13.63
N VAL A 65 1.28 -5.91 13.91
CA VAL A 65 0.65 -5.17 15.01
C VAL A 65 1.00 -5.84 16.32
N THR A 66 1.87 -5.23 17.11
CA THR A 66 2.36 -5.82 18.38
C THR A 66 1.63 -5.32 19.61
N GLY A 67 0.86 -4.24 19.49
CA GLY A 67 0.09 -3.72 20.61
C GLY A 67 -0.59 -2.40 20.31
N THR A 68 -0.89 -1.65 21.38
CA THR A 68 -1.45 -0.31 21.31
C THR A 68 -0.74 0.62 22.30
N GLU A 69 -0.69 1.91 22.01
CA GLU A 69 -0.07 2.95 22.85
C GLU A 69 -0.96 4.20 22.87
N ASP A 70 -0.98 4.92 24.00
CA ASP A 70 -1.61 6.24 24.06
C ASP A 70 -0.63 7.29 23.51
N VAL A 71 -0.99 7.90 22.38
CA VAL A 71 -0.21 8.97 21.74
C VAL A 71 -1.11 10.19 21.64
N HIS A 72 -0.75 11.24 22.39
CA HIS A 72 -1.51 12.49 22.46
C HIS A 72 -2.99 12.32 22.88
N GLY A 73 -3.29 11.32 23.72
CA GLY A 73 -4.66 11.06 24.20
C GLY A 73 -5.54 10.27 23.23
N GLU A 74 -4.96 9.74 22.15
CA GLU A 74 -5.60 8.77 21.26
C GLU A 74 -4.93 7.40 21.40
N THR A 75 -5.68 6.32 21.18
CA THR A 75 -5.11 4.97 21.13
C THR A 75 -4.59 4.69 19.72
N TRP A 76 -3.28 4.53 19.60
CA TRP A 76 -2.59 4.17 18.37
C TRP A 76 -2.18 2.70 18.41
N TYR A 77 -2.17 2.05 17.25
CA TYR A 77 -1.64 0.70 17.10
C TYR A 77 -0.13 0.77 16.97
N ARG A 78 0.59 -0.04 17.76
CA ARG A 78 2.03 -0.20 17.66
C ARG A 78 2.33 -1.29 16.64
N LEU A 79 3.17 -0.97 15.68
CA LEU A 79 3.61 -1.86 14.61
C LEU A 79 5.12 -2.05 14.71
N GLU A 80 5.58 -3.27 14.53
CA GLU A 80 7.01 -3.58 14.47
C GLU A 80 7.33 -4.31 13.17
N ASN A 81 8.42 -3.92 12.52
CA ASN A 81 8.93 -4.67 11.37
C ASN A 81 10.01 -5.68 11.77
N GLU A 82 10.40 -6.55 10.84
CA GLU A 82 11.39 -7.60 11.09
C GLU A 82 12.79 -7.09 11.49
N PHE A 83 13.06 -5.80 11.28
CA PHE A 83 14.31 -5.15 11.68
C PHE A 83 14.22 -4.50 13.07
N GLY A 84 13.08 -4.60 13.75
CA GLY A 84 12.84 -4.03 15.06
C GLY A 84 12.52 -2.53 15.05
N TYR A 85 12.14 -1.97 13.90
CA TYR A 85 11.63 -0.60 13.84
C TYR A 85 10.17 -0.56 14.26
N THR A 86 9.86 0.43 15.10
CA THR A 86 8.51 0.66 15.61
C THR A 86 7.84 1.82 14.87
N TYR A 87 6.60 1.61 14.48
CA TYR A 87 5.72 2.62 13.89
C TYR A 87 4.41 2.67 14.67
N TYR A 88 3.72 3.81 14.64
CA TYR A 88 2.40 3.93 15.25
C TYR A 88 1.41 4.31 14.18
N TYR A 89 0.34 3.51 14.02
CA TYR A 89 -0.75 3.83 13.10
C TYR A 89 -2.05 4.07 13.84
N ILE A 90 -2.84 5.01 13.33
CA ILE A 90 -4.24 5.18 13.70
C ILE A 90 -5.06 5.37 12.42
N LEU A 91 -6.25 4.78 12.41
CA LEU A 91 -7.18 4.88 11.31
C LEU A 91 -8.25 5.90 11.68
N ARG A 92 -8.36 6.97 10.88
CA ARG A 92 -9.34 8.03 11.04
C ARG A 92 -10.29 8.06 9.83
N ASP A 93 -11.35 8.85 9.95
CA ASP A 93 -12.37 8.98 8.89
C ASP A 93 -11.82 9.54 7.57
N ASP A 94 -10.66 10.21 7.61
CA ASP A 94 -10.00 10.81 6.46
C ASP A 94 -8.77 10.04 5.95
N GLY A 95 -8.37 8.95 6.62
CA GLY A 95 -7.23 8.16 6.17
C GLY A 95 -6.47 7.39 7.24
N LEU A 96 -5.35 6.82 6.80
CA LEU A 96 -4.34 6.20 7.66
C LEU A 96 -3.33 7.27 8.09
N TRP A 97 -3.18 7.41 9.40
CA TRP A 97 -2.21 8.29 10.01
C TRP A 97 -1.07 7.49 10.61
N SER A 98 0.12 8.08 10.60
CA SER A 98 1.35 7.51 11.11
C SER A 98 2.02 8.48 12.08
N ALA A 99 2.74 7.95 13.07
CA ALA A 99 3.62 8.71 13.94
C ALA A 99 4.94 7.95 14.10
N SER A 100 6.04 8.71 14.18
CA SER A 100 7.37 8.14 14.43
C SER A 100 7.52 7.74 15.89
N ASP A 101 8.39 6.78 16.20
CA ASP A 101 8.65 6.41 17.59
C ASP A 101 9.37 7.50 18.40
N THR A 102 10.14 8.36 17.72
CA THR A 102 11.00 9.35 18.39
C THR A 102 10.22 10.57 18.88
N ASP A 103 9.38 11.16 18.02
CA ASP A 103 8.66 12.41 18.33
C ASP A 103 7.16 12.22 18.52
N LYS A 104 6.63 11.05 18.16
CA LYS A 104 5.21 10.70 18.18
C LYS A 104 4.30 11.71 17.47
N MET A 105 4.88 12.54 16.60
CA MET A 105 4.16 13.61 15.93
C MET A 105 3.38 13.00 14.74
N PRO A 106 2.04 13.17 14.71
CA PRO A 106 1.19 12.51 13.73
C PRO A 106 1.26 13.18 12.36
N TYR A 107 1.25 12.37 11.31
CA TYR A 107 1.12 12.81 9.92
C TYR A 107 0.25 11.84 9.12
N GLN A 108 -0.48 12.36 8.13
CA GLN A 108 -1.37 11.55 7.30
C GLN A 108 -0.54 10.80 6.25
N LEU A 109 -0.52 9.47 6.32
CA LEU A 109 0.24 8.63 5.41
C LEU A 109 -0.54 8.38 4.11
N TYR A 110 -1.77 7.88 4.24
CA TYR A 110 -2.69 7.64 3.12
C TYR A 110 -4.02 8.32 3.36
N LYS A 111 -4.46 9.13 2.40
CA LYS A 111 -5.79 9.74 2.44
C LYS A 111 -6.81 8.78 1.82
N PHE A 112 -7.97 8.63 2.45
CA PHE A 112 -9.13 7.99 1.84
C PHE A 112 -10.44 8.45 2.53
N PRO A 113 -11.55 8.61 1.79
CA PRO A 113 -11.69 8.30 0.36
C PRO A 113 -10.93 9.32 -0.50
N VAL A 114 -10.49 8.87 -1.68
CA VAL A 114 -9.77 9.68 -2.67
C VAL A 114 -10.27 9.38 -4.07
N SER A 115 -10.08 10.33 -4.98
CA SER A 115 -10.37 10.19 -6.41
C SER A 115 -9.07 10.18 -7.23
N PRO A 116 -9.03 9.48 -8.37
CA PRO A 116 -7.91 9.60 -9.31
C PRO A 116 -7.66 11.06 -9.72
N GLY A 117 -6.40 11.48 -9.70
CA GLY A 117 -5.97 12.85 -10.00
C GLY A 117 -5.94 13.79 -8.79
N GLU A 118 -6.43 13.39 -7.62
CA GLU A 118 -6.25 14.15 -6.38
C GLU A 118 -4.77 14.19 -5.97
N SER A 119 -4.38 15.25 -5.26
CA SER A 119 -3.09 15.35 -4.61
C SER A 119 -3.23 15.93 -3.20
N TYR A 120 -2.28 15.58 -2.33
CA TYR A 120 -2.18 16.12 -0.98
C TYR A 120 -0.72 16.21 -0.54
N THR A 121 -0.47 17.07 0.44
CA THR A 121 0.85 17.24 1.04
C THR A 121 0.99 16.34 2.25
N LEU A 122 2.07 15.57 2.30
CA LEU A 122 2.45 14.78 3.46
C LEU A 122 3.50 15.56 4.25
N GLU A 123 3.06 16.16 5.36
CA GLU A 123 3.90 16.94 6.25
C GLU A 123 4.52 16.03 7.32
N ARG A 124 5.80 15.70 7.16
CA ARG A 124 6.54 14.95 8.19
C ARG A 124 7.27 15.92 9.11
N PRO A 125 7.11 15.77 10.42
CA PRO A 125 7.91 16.47 11.41
C PRO A 125 9.41 16.39 11.09
N GLY A 126 10.08 17.54 11.07
CA GLY A 126 11.53 17.62 10.83
C GLY A 126 12.00 17.25 9.42
N SER A 127 11.10 17.05 8.45
CA SER A 127 11.45 16.74 7.05
C SER A 127 10.81 17.71 6.07
N GLU A 128 11.34 17.77 4.85
CA GLU A 128 10.65 18.48 3.77
C GLU A 128 9.30 17.81 3.43
N PRO A 129 8.27 18.61 3.10
CA PRO A 129 6.97 18.08 2.72
C PRO A 129 7.08 17.25 1.43
N LEU A 130 6.35 16.14 1.39
CA LEU A 130 6.22 15.32 0.18
C LEU A 130 4.88 15.63 -0.51
N THR A 131 4.83 15.51 -1.83
CA THR A 131 3.56 15.60 -2.57
C THR A 131 3.10 14.20 -2.93
N VAL A 132 1.91 13.81 -2.49
CA VAL A 132 1.30 12.53 -2.85
C VAL A 132 0.25 12.76 -3.91
N ASN A 133 0.37 12.05 -5.04
CA ASN A 133 -0.58 12.07 -6.15
C ASN A 133 -1.33 10.74 -6.21
N VAL A 134 -2.66 10.81 -6.26
CA VAL A 134 -3.53 9.64 -6.41
C VAL A 134 -3.62 9.32 -7.90
N ILE A 135 -2.98 8.24 -8.33
CA ILE A 135 -2.91 7.86 -9.74
C ILE A 135 -4.15 7.06 -10.15
N ASP A 136 -4.56 6.11 -9.32
CA ASP A 136 -5.68 5.20 -9.58
C ASP A 136 -6.24 4.71 -8.24
N THR A 137 -7.52 4.40 -8.17
CA THR A 137 -8.18 3.85 -6.98
C THR A 137 -8.62 2.39 -7.18
N ALA A 138 -8.43 1.83 -8.38
CA ALA A 138 -8.82 0.47 -8.74
C ALA A 138 -7.70 -0.28 -9.49
N ALA A 139 -6.44 0.01 -9.17
CA ALA A 139 -5.30 -0.63 -9.79
C ALA A 139 -5.17 -2.08 -9.30
N THR A 140 -5.16 -3.04 -10.22
CA THR A 140 -4.97 -4.46 -9.88
C THR A 140 -3.48 -4.81 -9.84
N VAL A 141 -3.04 -5.44 -8.75
CA VAL A 141 -1.63 -5.83 -8.54
C VAL A 141 -1.53 -7.30 -8.16
N ALA A 142 -0.77 -8.06 -8.95
CA ALA A 142 -0.43 -9.44 -8.63
C ALA A 142 0.94 -9.52 -7.91
N VAL A 143 0.95 -10.13 -6.73
CA VAL A 143 2.15 -10.51 -5.95
C VAL A 143 2.08 -11.99 -5.58
N HIS A 144 3.10 -12.53 -4.89
CA HIS A 144 3.11 -13.95 -4.53
C HIS A 144 1.93 -14.36 -3.63
N ALA A 145 1.45 -13.43 -2.80
CA ALA A 145 0.31 -13.66 -1.91
C ALA A 145 -1.06 -13.65 -2.63
N GLY A 146 -1.12 -13.27 -3.91
CA GLY A 146 -2.36 -13.18 -4.68
C GLY A 146 -2.48 -11.90 -5.49
N GLU A 147 -3.70 -11.64 -5.94
CA GLU A 147 -4.07 -10.43 -6.67
C GLU A 147 -4.88 -9.51 -5.76
N PHE A 148 -4.55 -8.22 -5.79
CA PHE A 148 -5.13 -7.21 -4.89
C PHE A 148 -5.65 -6.01 -5.70
N LEU A 149 -6.80 -5.48 -5.30
CA LEU A 149 -7.31 -4.19 -5.76
C LEU A 149 -6.73 -3.07 -4.89
N CYS A 150 -5.95 -2.19 -5.50
CA CYS A 150 -5.15 -1.19 -4.80
C CYS A 150 -5.52 0.23 -5.22
N HIS A 151 -5.38 1.15 -4.26
CA HIS A 151 -5.12 2.55 -4.54
C HIS A 151 -3.64 2.71 -4.90
N LYS A 152 -3.37 3.34 -6.04
CA LYS A 152 -2.03 3.62 -6.56
C LYS A 152 -1.69 5.07 -6.29
N TYR A 153 -0.67 5.30 -5.48
CA TYR A 153 -0.13 6.62 -5.17
C TYR A 153 1.23 6.79 -5.83
N TYR A 154 1.56 8.02 -6.21
CA TYR A 154 2.91 8.45 -6.52
C TYR A 154 3.34 9.50 -5.49
N VAL A 155 4.34 9.16 -4.69
CA VAL A 155 4.92 10.03 -3.67
C VAL A 155 6.13 10.72 -4.28
N ASP A 156 6.03 12.03 -4.49
CA ASP A 156 7.09 12.87 -5.00
C ASP A 156 7.86 13.54 -3.86
N CYS A 157 9.18 13.45 -3.94
CA CYS A 157 10.12 14.09 -3.03
C CYS A 157 11.05 15.03 -3.83
N PRO A 158 10.60 16.28 -4.10
CA PRO A 158 11.34 17.20 -4.96
C PRO A 158 12.76 17.48 -4.46
N GLY A 159 12.94 17.64 -3.14
CA GLY A 159 14.24 17.94 -2.54
C GLY A 159 15.22 16.78 -2.54
N CYS A 160 14.73 15.53 -2.64
CA CYS A 160 15.61 14.36 -2.67
C CYS A 160 15.76 13.74 -4.07
N GLY A 161 15.05 14.25 -5.09
CA GLY A 161 15.14 13.75 -6.46
C GLY A 161 14.65 12.30 -6.59
N LYS A 162 13.71 11.89 -5.73
CA LYS A 162 13.16 10.53 -5.69
C LYS A 162 11.65 10.57 -5.80
N GLY A 163 11.10 9.51 -6.36
CA GLY A 163 9.67 9.24 -6.36
C GLY A 163 9.41 7.77 -6.09
N ASP A 164 8.38 7.49 -5.31
CA ASP A 164 7.93 6.13 -5.03
C ASP A 164 6.51 5.93 -5.54
N THR A 165 6.26 4.85 -6.27
CA THR A 165 4.90 4.39 -6.56
C THR A 165 4.48 3.38 -5.51
N VAL A 166 3.42 3.69 -4.76
CA VAL A 166 2.88 2.83 -3.70
C VAL A 166 1.53 2.26 -4.14
N TYR A 167 1.32 0.97 -3.92
CA TYR A 167 0.06 0.27 -4.12
C TYR A 167 -0.48 -0.19 -2.77
N PHE A 168 -1.54 0.45 -2.31
CA PHE A 168 -2.19 0.21 -1.02
C PHE A 168 -3.55 -0.44 -1.21
N SER A 169 -3.76 -1.62 -0.64
CA SER A 169 -5.04 -2.33 -0.67
C SER A 169 -5.77 -2.12 0.64
N ILE A 170 -7.03 -1.69 0.57
CA ILE A 170 -7.94 -1.66 1.72
C ILE A 170 -8.06 -3.09 2.29
N GLY A 171 -7.96 -3.24 3.60
CA GLY A 171 -7.90 -4.50 4.36
C GLY A 171 -6.50 -5.08 4.53
N THR A 172 -5.58 -4.82 3.59
CA THR A 172 -4.26 -5.48 3.53
C THR A 172 -3.09 -4.52 3.75
N GLY A 173 -3.23 -3.23 3.45
CA GLY A 173 -2.17 -2.24 3.58
C GLY A 173 -1.29 -2.12 2.34
N GLU A 174 -0.02 -1.78 2.52
CA GLU A 174 0.95 -1.69 1.43
C GLU A 174 1.22 -3.07 0.82
N VAL A 175 0.83 -3.26 -0.45
CA VAL A 175 1.04 -4.52 -1.20
C VAL A 175 2.34 -4.45 -2.00
N LEU A 176 2.60 -3.31 -2.64
CA LEU A 176 3.77 -3.10 -3.50
C LEU A 176 4.27 -1.66 -3.40
N VAL A 177 5.58 -1.50 -3.28
CA VAL A 177 6.27 -0.21 -3.43
C VAL A 177 7.29 -0.33 -4.57
N ARG A 178 7.33 0.67 -5.46
CA ARG A 178 8.34 0.78 -6.52
C ARG A 178 9.09 2.10 -6.38
N ASP A 179 10.39 2.01 -6.18
CA ASP A 179 11.29 3.15 -6.26
C ASP A 179 11.49 3.50 -7.75
N GLU A 180 11.02 4.68 -8.13
CA GLU A 180 11.11 5.24 -9.49
C GLU A 180 12.28 6.22 -9.62
N SER A 181 13.16 6.32 -8.61
CA SER A 181 14.32 7.20 -8.70
C SER A 181 15.25 6.78 -9.83
N THR A 182 15.59 7.73 -10.70
CA THR A 182 16.55 7.55 -11.79
C THR A 182 17.99 7.83 -11.34
N TYR A 183 18.20 8.11 -10.05
CA TYR A 183 19.46 8.62 -9.53
C TYR A 183 20.38 7.47 -9.11
N GLU A 184 21.63 7.49 -9.60
CA GLU A 184 22.75 6.65 -9.14
C GLU A 184 23.00 6.87 -7.64
N SER A 185 22.26 6.20 -6.75
CA SER A 185 22.31 6.53 -5.34
C SER A 185 23.44 5.77 -4.62
N SER A 186 24.64 6.32 -4.71
CA SER A 186 25.69 6.20 -3.68
C SER A 186 25.19 6.63 -2.27
N TYR A 187 24.00 7.22 -2.20
CA TYR A 187 23.25 7.62 -1.01
C TYR A 187 22.41 6.52 -0.33
N ARG A 188 22.42 5.27 -0.82
CA ARG A 188 21.62 4.18 -0.22
C ARG A 188 21.99 3.84 1.23
N ARG A 189 23.09 4.38 1.76
CA ARG A 189 23.43 4.23 3.19
C ARG A 189 22.62 5.16 4.12
N GLU A 190 21.95 6.20 3.60
CA GLU A 190 21.19 7.15 4.42
C GLU A 190 19.67 7.05 4.31
N LEU A 191 19.09 6.54 3.20
CA LEU A 191 17.63 6.46 3.09
C LEU A 191 17.01 5.38 4.00
N TYR A 192 17.73 4.26 4.23
CA TYR A 192 17.35 3.28 5.25
C TYR A 192 17.42 3.86 6.68
N ARG A 193 18.15 4.96 6.88
CA ARG A 193 18.21 5.71 8.15
C ARG A 193 17.02 6.64 8.35
N TYR A 194 16.35 7.07 7.27
CA TYR A 194 15.23 8.02 7.31
C TYR A 194 13.85 7.36 7.17
N LEU A 195 13.74 6.22 6.48
CA LEU A 195 12.54 5.37 6.51
C LEU A 195 12.62 4.26 7.59
N GLY A 196 13.76 4.16 8.27
CA GLY A 196 14.03 3.33 9.44
C GLY A 196 14.87 4.10 10.45
N GLY A 197 14.18 4.94 11.24
CA GLY A 197 14.73 5.95 12.16
C GLY A 197 16.05 5.58 12.84
N SER A 198 16.93 6.57 12.93
CA SER A 198 18.26 6.51 13.54
C SER A 198 18.29 5.69 14.83
N ARG A 199 18.97 4.54 14.78
CA ARG A 199 19.48 3.87 15.97
C ARG A 199 20.61 4.72 16.55
N GLU A 200 20.30 5.59 17.51
CA GLU A 200 21.30 5.95 18.52
C GLU A 200 21.37 4.78 19.51
N SER A 201 22.42 3.98 19.37
CA SER A 201 22.80 2.97 20.35
C SER A 201 23.38 3.67 21.58
N GLU A 202 22.81 3.39 22.76
CA GLU A 202 23.55 3.41 24.03
C GLU A 202 24.69 2.38 24.02
#